data_AF-A0A963LCA5-F1
#
_entry.id   AF-A0A963LCA5-F1
#
_cell.length_a   1.000
_cell.length_b   1.000
_cell.length_c   1.000
_cell.angle_alpha   90.00
_cell.angle_beta   90.00
_cell.angle_gamma   90.00
#
_symmetry.space_group_name_H-M   'P 1'
#
loop_
_entity.id
_entity.type
_entity.pdbx_description
1 polymer ?
#
loop_
_entity_poly.entity_id
_entity_poly.type
_entity_poly.pdbx_seq_one_letter_code
_entity_poly.pdbx_strand_id
1 'polypeptide(L)'
;MFAMFSLRRHAAALRAALVPAAALAAVLALPAQAQNVAIVNGKPVPVARVNALIEQATSQGQPRTPELEAQARDEVVLREMFVQQAEKQGLAATPQYKTQ
;
A
#
# COMPACT_ATOMS: atom_id res chain seq x y z
N MET A 1 49.51 44.22 4.02
CA MET A 1 49.03 43.21 5.01
C MET A 1 47.52 43.27 5.09
N PHE A 2 46.78 42.54 4.23
CA PHE A 2 45.33 42.25 4.35
C PHE A 2 45.03 41.19 3.27
N ALA A 3 45.11 39.89 3.58
CA ALA A 3 44.06 39.05 4.17
C ALA A 3 43.54 38.06 3.10
N MET A 4 44.22 36.92 3.00
CA MET A 4 43.66 35.67 2.49
C MET A 4 42.42 35.31 3.32
N PHE A 5 41.20 35.66 2.87
CA PHE A 5 39.97 35.23 3.55
C PHE A 5 38.73 35.12 2.64
N SER A 6 38.86 34.76 1.36
CA SER A 6 37.69 34.58 0.48
C SER A 6 37.29 33.13 0.22
N LEU A 7 38.16 32.13 0.45
CA LEU A 7 37.85 30.74 0.07
C LEU A 7 36.95 29.96 1.07
N ARG A 8 36.77 30.44 2.30
CA ARG A 8 35.95 29.73 3.32
C ARG A 8 34.44 29.96 3.21
N ARG A 9 33.99 31.02 2.51
CA ARG A 9 32.58 31.43 2.50
C ARG A 9 31.71 30.56 1.58
N HIS A 10 32.28 30.00 0.52
CA HIS A 10 31.55 29.16 -0.44
C HIS A 10 31.32 27.72 0.06
N ALA A 11 32.24 27.18 0.87
CA ALA A 11 32.05 25.87 1.51
C ALA A 11 30.93 25.88 2.57
N ALA A 12 30.71 27.02 3.24
CA ALA A 12 29.64 27.19 4.21
C ALA A 12 28.25 27.28 3.55
N ALA A 13 28.14 27.94 2.38
CA ALA A 13 26.89 28.04 1.62
C ALA A 13 26.42 26.69 1.05
N LEU A 14 27.35 25.86 0.57
CA LEU A 14 27.07 24.49 0.13
C LEU A 14 26.60 23.58 1.27
N ARG A 15 27.11 23.78 2.49
CA ARG A 15 26.65 23.07 3.70
C ARG A 15 25.31 23.58 4.22
N ALA A 16 25.03 24.88 4.11
CA ALA A 16 23.79 25.49 4.57
C ALA A 16 22.58 25.12 3.69
N ALA A 17 22.79 24.84 2.40
CA ALA A 17 21.73 24.41 1.47
C ALA A 17 21.43 22.90 1.53
N LEU A 18 22.36 22.09 2.04
CA LEU A 18 22.19 20.62 2.13
C LEU A 18 21.22 20.21 3.26
N VAL A 19 21.19 20.99 4.35
CA VAL A 19 20.34 20.73 5.53
C VAL A 19 18.83 20.86 5.22
N PRO A 20 18.33 21.91 4.54
CA PRO A 20 16.90 22.01 4.22
C PRO A 20 16.44 21.01 3.14
N ALA A 21 17.32 20.63 2.19
CA ALA A 21 16.99 19.64 1.17
C ALA A 21 16.82 18.22 1.76
N ALA A 22 17.65 17.86 2.74
CA ALA A 22 17.53 16.58 3.46
C ALA A 22 16.25 16.52 4.33
N ALA A 23 15.84 17.65 4.93
CA ALA A 23 14.60 17.73 5.70
C ALA A 23 13.35 17.55 4.81
N LEU A 24 13.36 18.09 3.58
CA LEU A 24 12.25 17.92 2.64
C LEU A 24 12.11 16.47 2.14
N ALA A 25 13.23 15.78 1.91
CA ALA A 25 13.23 14.36 1.52
C ALA A 25 12.70 13.43 2.63
N ALA A 26 12.92 13.79 3.90
CA ALA A 26 12.39 13.02 5.04
C ALA A 26 10.86 13.12 5.18
N VAL A 27 10.23 14.21 4.73
CA VAL A 27 8.76 14.38 4.75
C VAL A 27 8.07 13.58 3.66
N LEU A 28 8.77 13.24 2.56
CA LEU A 28 8.21 12.40 1.48
C LEU A 28 8.28 10.90 1.78
N ALA A 29 9.07 10.49 2.78
CA ALA A 29 9.09 9.12 3.29
C ALA A 29 7.91 8.85 4.25
N LEU A 30 6.72 9.30 3.89
CA LEU A 30 5.50 8.93 4.61
C LEU A 30 5.37 7.41 4.59
N PRO A 31 5.20 6.75 5.75
CA PRO A 31 4.94 5.32 5.77
C PRO A 31 3.68 5.06 4.95
N ALA A 32 3.78 4.19 3.95
CA ALA A 32 2.63 3.71 3.21
C ALA A 32 1.68 3.05 4.22
N GLN A 33 0.59 3.75 4.56
CA GLN A 33 -0.46 3.22 5.43
C GLN A 33 -1.07 2.02 4.72
N ALA A 34 -0.69 0.81 5.14
CA ALA A 34 -1.22 -0.42 4.56
C ALA A 34 -2.67 -0.59 5.02
N GLN A 35 -3.62 -0.24 4.14
CA GLN A 35 -5.05 -0.42 4.35
C GLN A 35 -5.41 -1.89 4.16
N ASN A 36 -5.08 -2.72 5.15
CA ASN A 36 -5.37 -4.15 5.14
C ASN A 36 -6.66 -4.43 5.91
N VAL A 37 -7.56 -5.23 5.32
CA VAL A 37 -8.78 -5.69 6.01
C VAL A 37 -8.49 -6.87 6.94
N ALA A 38 -7.57 -7.74 6.55
CA ALA A 38 -7.15 -8.91 7.31
C ALA A 38 -5.74 -9.36 6.90
N ILE A 39 -5.15 -10.26 7.68
CA ILE A 39 -3.93 -10.99 7.32
C ILE A 39 -4.29 -12.47 7.31
N VAL A 40 -4.09 -13.15 6.17
CA VAL A 40 -4.37 -14.58 6.02
C VAL A 40 -3.05 -15.27 5.67
N ASN A 41 -2.61 -16.23 6.50
CA ASN A 41 -1.30 -16.90 6.44
C ASN A 41 -0.10 -15.96 6.21
N GLY A 42 -0.11 -14.77 6.82
CA GLY A 42 0.96 -13.78 6.68
C GLY A 42 0.91 -12.93 5.41
N LYS A 43 -0.01 -13.21 4.46
CA LYS A 43 -0.27 -12.33 3.32
C LYS A 43 -1.37 -11.32 3.66
N PRO A 44 -1.14 -10.01 3.46
CA PRO A 44 -2.15 -8.99 3.72
C PRO A 44 -3.28 -9.06 2.69
N VAL A 45 -4.51 -8.83 3.15
CA VAL A 45 -5.70 -8.69 2.33
C VAL A 45 -5.98 -7.20 2.15
N PRO A 46 -5.83 -6.62 0.94
CA PRO A 46 -6.05 -5.19 0.74
C PRO A 46 -7.53 -4.80 0.82
N VAL A 47 -7.82 -3.67 1.47
CA VAL A 47 -9.18 -3.07 1.52
C VAL A 47 -9.71 -2.73 0.12
N ALA A 48 -8.82 -2.48 -0.85
CA ALA A 48 -9.20 -2.26 -2.25
C ALA A 48 -10.07 -3.39 -2.83
N ARG A 49 -9.85 -4.66 -2.44
CA ARG A 49 -10.70 -5.78 -2.89
C ARG A 49 -12.11 -5.72 -2.33
N VAL A 50 -12.25 -5.27 -1.08
CA VAL A 50 -13.55 -5.07 -0.44
C VAL A 50 -14.29 -3.94 -1.14
N ASN A 51 -13.61 -2.83 -1.41
CA ASN A 51 -14.19 -1.69 -2.12
C ASN A 51 -14.65 -2.08 -3.53
N ALA A 52 -13.87 -2.88 -4.27
CA ALA A 52 -14.26 -3.36 -5.59
C ALA A 52 -15.56 -4.21 -5.55
N LEU A 53 -15.73 -5.08 -4.54
CA LEU A 53 -16.97 -5.83 -4.37
C LEU A 53 -18.16 -4.93 -4.01
N ILE A 54 -17.95 -3.95 -3.13
CA ILE A 54 -18.98 -2.96 -2.78
C ILE A 54 -19.38 -2.13 -4.00
N GLU A 55 -18.42 -1.71 -4.82
CA GLU A 55 -18.66 -0.99 -6.08
C GLU A 55 -19.46 -1.84 -7.07
N GLN A 56 -19.16 -3.13 -7.17
CA GLN A 56 -19.94 -4.06 -8.00
C GLN A 56 -21.38 -4.23 -7.47
N ALA A 57 -21.58 -4.35 -6.16
CA ALA A 57 -22.93 -4.46 -5.59
C ALA A 57 -23.73 -3.15 -5.72
N THR A 58 -23.07 -2.02 -5.48
CA THR A 58 -23.69 -0.68 -5.57
C THR A 58 -24.00 -0.26 -7.00
N SER A 59 -23.18 -0.67 -7.98
CA SER A 59 -23.49 -0.48 -9.41
C SER A 59 -24.71 -1.28 -9.87
N GLN A 60 -25.07 -2.36 -9.17
CA GLN A 60 -26.31 -3.12 -9.40
C GLN A 60 -27.53 -2.53 -8.67
N GLY A 61 -27.37 -1.35 -8.05
CA GLY A 61 -28.45 -0.64 -7.35
C GLY A 61 -28.61 -1.03 -5.87
N GLN A 62 -27.73 -1.86 -5.33
CA GLN A 62 -27.76 -2.18 -3.90
C GLN A 62 -27.19 -1.02 -3.08
N PRO A 63 -27.90 -0.49 -2.07
CA PRO A 63 -27.36 0.59 -1.26
C PRO A 63 -26.14 0.13 -0.47
N ARG A 64 -25.16 1.03 -0.32
CA ARG A 64 -23.99 0.79 0.52
C ARG A 64 -24.40 0.85 2.00
N THR A 65 -24.69 -0.29 2.60
CA THR A 65 -25.00 -0.40 4.03
C THR A 65 -23.83 -1.00 4.81
N PRO A 66 -23.75 -0.79 6.14
CA PRO A 66 -22.73 -1.41 6.98
C PRO A 66 -22.71 -2.95 6.89
N GLU A 67 -23.89 -3.56 6.71
CA GLU A 67 -24.05 -5.00 6.53
C GLU A 67 -23.45 -5.47 5.20
N LEU A 68 -23.65 -4.72 4.11
CA LEU A 68 -23.03 -5.00 2.82
C LEU A 68 -21.49 -4.93 2.93
N GLU A 69 -20.97 -3.93 3.64
CA GLU A 69 -19.53 -3.83 3.86
C GLU A 69 -18.98 -5.00 4.67
N ALA A 70 -19.68 -5.41 5.74
CA ALA A 70 -19.29 -6.56 6.54
C ALA A 70 -19.26 -7.85 5.71
N GLN A 71 -20.32 -8.11 4.93
CA GLN A 71 -20.39 -9.25 4.01
C GLN A 71 -19.26 -9.23 2.98
N ALA A 72 -18.99 -8.06 2.37
CA ALA A 72 -17.90 -7.93 1.40
C ALA A 72 -16.52 -8.21 2.02
N ARG A 73 -16.29 -7.79 3.29
CA ARG A 73 -15.05 -8.12 4.00
C ARG A 73 -14.90 -9.62 4.21
N ASP A 74 -15.96 -10.27 4.71
CA ASP A 74 -15.95 -11.71 4.96
C ASP A 74 -15.72 -12.52 3.69
N GLU A 75 -16.38 -12.12 2.58
CA GLU A 75 -16.16 -12.76 1.28
C GLU A 75 -14.72 -12.62 0.78
N VAL A 76 -14.13 -11.43 0.87
CA VAL A 76 -12.74 -11.21 0.43
C VAL A 76 -11.78 -12.05 1.25
N VAL A 77 -11.97 -12.12 2.57
CA VAL A 77 -11.16 -12.95 3.46
C VAL A 77 -11.31 -14.43 3.12
N LEU A 78 -12.53 -14.90 2.90
CA LEU A 78 -12.82 -16.29 2.54
C LEU A 78 -12.18 -16.68 1.20
N ARG A 79 -12.34 -15.83 0.17
CA ARG A 79 -11.72 -16.02 -1.15
C ARG A 79 -10.21 -16.08 -1.04
N GLU A 80 -9.61 -15.21 -0.24
CA GLU A 80 -8.17 -15.25 0.01
C GLU A 80 -7.76 -16.57 0.69
N MET A 81 -8.53 -17.03 1.66
CA MET A 81 -8.26 -18.29 2.34
C MET A 81 -8.26 -19.46 1.36
N PHE A 82 -9.22 -19.51 0.43
CA PHE A 82 -9.27 -20.53 -0.62
C PHE A 82 -8.13 -20.41 -1.62
N VAL A 83 -7.80 -19.20 -2.06
CA VAL A 83 -6.66 -18.92 -2.96
C VAL A 83 -5.37 -19.45 -2.34
N GLN A 84 -5.10 -19.08 -1.09
CA GLN A 84 -3.88 -19.53 -0.42
C GLN A 84 -3.88 -21.02 -0.11
N GLN A 85 -5.05 -21.61 0.17
CA GLN A 85 -5.15 -23.05 0.35
C GLN A 85 -4.91 -23.81 -0.96
N ALA A 86 -5.42 -23.29 -2.09
CA ALA A 86 -5.15 -23.83 -3.42
C ALA A 86 -3.67 -23.70 -3.80
N GLU A 87 -3.04 -22.56 -3.50
CA GLU A 87 -1.58 -22.37 -3.64
C GLU A 87 -0.79 -23.38 -2.80
N LYS A 88 -1.15 -23.56 -1.52
CA LYS A 88 -0.53 -24.54 -0.62
C LYS A 88 -0.67 -25.98 -1.13
N GLN A 89 -1.78 -26.30 -1.78
CA GLN A 89 -2.05 -27.62 -2.37
C GLN A 89 -1.45 -27.78 -3.78
N GLY A 90 -0.74 -26.78 -4.31
CA GLY A 90 -0.14 -26.81 -5.65
C GLY A 90 -1.16 -26.69 -6.79
N LEU A 91 -2.44 -26.41 -6.48
CA LEU A 91 -3.52 -26.27 -7.46
C LEU A 91 -3.40 -24.99 -8.29
N ALA A 92 -2.67 -23.98 -7.79
CA ALA A 92 -2.37 -22.76 -8.54
C ALA A 92 -1.52 -22.99 -9.80
N ALA A 93 -0.84 -24.13 -9.91
CA ALA A 93 -0.08 -24.54 -11.10
C ALA A 93 -0.94 -25.24 -12.17
N THR A 94 -2.22 -25.53 -11.87
CA THR A 94 -3.12 -26.19 -12.82
C THR A 94 -3.66 -25.18 -13.85
N PRO A 95 -3.78 -25.54 -15.14
CA PRO A 95 -4.28 -24.64 -16.19
C PRO A 95 -5.63 -24.00 -15.90
N GLN A 96 -6.43 -24.60 -15.01
CA GLN A 96 -7.77 -24.14 -14.62
C GLN A 96 -7.76 -22.94 -13.67
N TYR A 97 -6.63 -22.64 -13.00
CA TYR A 97 -6.53 -21.55 -12.01
C TYR A 97 -6.24 -20.18 -12.64
N LYS A 98 -5.66 -20.12 -13.85
CA LYS A 98 -5.23 -18.87 -14.49
C LYS A 98 -6.34 -18.08 -15.19
N THR A 99 -7.57 -18.61 -15.22
CA THR A 99 -8.66 -18.10 -16.06
C THR A 99 -9.83 -17.53 -15.27
N GLN A 100 -9.68 -17.32 -13.95
CA GLN A 100 -10.71 -16.78 -13.06
C GLN A 100 -10.27 -15.46 -12.44
#